data_AF-A0A956VDK7-F1
#
_entry.id   AF-A0A956VDK7-F1
#
_cell.length_a   1.000
_cell.length_b   1.000
_cell.length_c   1.000
_cell.angle_alpha   90.00
_cell.angle_beta   90.00
_cell.angle_gamma   90.00
#
_symmetry.space_group_name_H-M   'P 1'
#
loop_
_entity.id
_entity.type
_entity.pdbx_description
1 polymer ?
#
loop_
_entity_poly.entity_id
_entity_poly.type
_entity_poly.pdbx_seq_one_letter_code
_entity_poly.pdbx_strand_id
1 'polypeptide(L)' 'MQQDELLGSFLLRVVVRKHRPCYALQNLKTGEVKQFETSADAFAYVERSSEQLSGQKPNEK' A
#
# COMPACT_ATOMS: atom_id res chain seq x y z
N MET A 1 2.91 -13.87 24.00
CA MET A 1 2.22 -12.96 23.08
C MET A 1 2.76 -13.25 21.70
N GLN A 2 1.89 -13.58 20.74
CA GLN A 2 2.31 -13.81 19.35
C GLN A 2 2.64 -12.44 18.74
N GLN A 3 3.82 -12.28 18.15
CA GLN A 3 4.19 -11.04 17.44
C GLN A 3 3.52 -11.06 16.07
N ASP A 4 2.76 -10.01 15.75
CA ASP A 4 2.25 -9.82 14.40
C ASP A 4 3.42 -9.55 13.44
N GLU A 5 3.44 -10.26 12.30
CA GLU A 5 4.45 -10.07 11.26
C GLU A 5 4.12 -8.82 10.43
N LEU A 6 5.01 -7.83 10.44
CA LEU A 6 4.87 -6.64 9.60
C LEU A 6 5.26 -6.96 8.14
N LEU A 7 4.27 -7.20 7.29
CA LEU A 7 4.49 -7.50 5.87
C LEU A 7 4.94 -6.29 5.04
N GLY A 8 4.57 -5.08 5.47
CA GLY A 8 4.92 -3.85 4.75
C GLY A 8 4.29 -2.60 5.36
N SER A 9 4.61 -1.44 4.79
CA SER A 9 4.07 -0.15 5.22
C SER A 9 3.92 0.79 4.03
N PHE A 10 2.85 1.57 4.04
CA PHE A 10 2.53 2.53 2.99
C PHE A 10 2.22 3.89 3.59
N LEU A 11 2.60 4.95 2.88
CA LEU A 11 2.23 6.33 3.20
C LEU A 11 1.18 6.81 2.19
N LEU A 12 -0.02 7.15 2.67
CA LEU A 12 -1.05 7.79 1.84
C LEU A 12 -0.95 9.32 1.97
N ARG A 13 -0.67 10.00 0.86
CA ARG A 13 -0.70 11.45 0.75
C ARG A 13 -1.99 11.89 0.07
N VAL A 14 -2.72 12.81 0.70
CA VAL A 14 -3.93 13.43 0.15
C VAL A 14 -3.66 14.91 -0.07
N VAL A 15 -3.88 15.39 -1.29
CA VAL A 15 -3.78 16.82 -1.63
C VAL A 15 -5.06 17.27 -2.30
N VAL A 16 -5.72 18.30 -1.77
CA VAL A 16 -6.90 18.88 -2.40
C VAL A 16 -6.48 20.04 -3.29
N ARG A 17 -6.74 19.93 -4.60
CA ARG A 17 -6.49 21.01 -5.58
C ARG A 17 -7.77 21.32 -6.33
N LYS A 18 -8.18 22.60 -6.36
CA LYS A 18 -9.37 23.05 -7.11
C LYS A 18 -10.61 22.17 -6.83
N HIS A 19 -10.85 21.85 -5.56
CA HIS A 19 -11.95 20.99 -5.08
C HIS A 19 -11.90 19.53 -5.53
N ARG A 20 -10.81 19.05 -6.15
CA ARG A 20 -10.60 17.64 -6.44
C ARG A 20 -9.48 17.08 -5.54
N PRO A 21 -9.75 16.03 -4.76
CA PRO A 21 -8.69 15.35 -4.02
C PRO A 21 -7.81 14.54 -4.98
N CYS A 22 -6.51 14.52 -4.72
CA CYS A 22 -5.54 13.66 -5.38
C CYS A 22 -4.91 12.76 -4.32
N TYR A 23 -4.93 11.45 -4.57
CA TYR A 23 -4.40 10.45 -3.65
C TYR A 23 -3.11 9.87 -4.23
N ALA A 24 -2.05 9.84 -3.42
CA ALA A 24 -0.81 9.17 -3.79
C ALA A 24 -0.39 8.23 -2.67
N LEU A 25 -0.17 6.96 -3.01
CA LEU A 25 0.28 5.94 -2.09
C LEU A 25 1.76 5.65 -2.38
N GLN A 26 2.61 5.78 -1.35
CA GLN A 26 4.02 5.44 -1.42
C GLN A 26 4.28 4.15 -0.65
N ASN A 27 4.90 3.16 -1.30
CA ASN A 27 5.42 1.98 -0.64
C ASN A 27 6.73 2.36 0.08
N LEU A 28 6.79 2.20 1.40
CA LEU A 28 7.96 2.61 2.19
C LEU A 28 9.15 1.64 2.04
N LYS A 29 8.90 0.39 1.61
CA LYS A 29 9.95 -0.61 1.37
C LYS A 29 10.60 -0.42 0.00
N THR A 30 9.81 -0.18 -1.05
CA THR A 30 10.31 -0.11 -2.43
C THR A 30 10.54 1.31 -2.93
N GLY A 31 9.99 2.33 -2.23
CA GLY A 31 9.98 3.71 -2.68
C GLY A 31 9.01 4.01 -3.83
N GLU A 32 8.29 3.00 -4.34
CA GLU A 32 7.34 3.16 -5.42
C GLU A 32 6.17 4.08 -5.02
N VAL A 33 5.75 4.96 -5.92
CA VAL A 33 4.61 5.87 -5.72
C VAL A 33 3.56 5.63 -6.80
N LYS A 34 2.30 5.42 -6.39
CA LYS A 34 1.14 5.33 -7.29
C LYS A 34 0.10 6.38 -6.97
N GLN A 35 -0.55 6.91 -8.02
CA GLN A 35 -1.63 7.88 -7.88
C GLN A 35 -2.99 7.21 -8.09
N PHE A 36 -4.00 7.70 -7.39
CA PHE A 36 -5.36 7.18 -7.42
C PHE A 36 -6.37 8.35 -7.47
N GLU A 37 -7.50 8.11 -8.14
CA GLU A 37 -8.60 9.07 -8.21
C GLU A 37 -9.41 9.11 -6.91
N THR A 38 -9.48 7.99 -6.20
CA THR A 38 -10.21 7.87 -4.93
C THR A 38 -9.34 7.25 -3.83
N SER A 39 -9.70 7.50 -2.58
CA SER A 39 -9.07 6.81 -1.44
C SER A 39 -9.38 5.32 -1.42
N ALA A 40 -10.58 4.92 -1.87
CA ALA A 40 -11.00 3.52 -1.89
C ALA A 40 -10.08 2.67 -2.79
N ASP A 41 -9.72 3.19 -3.97
CA ASP A 41 -8.79 2.51 -4.88
C ASP A 41 -7.39 2.37 -4.27
N ALA A 42 -6.93 3.39 -3.54
CA ALA A 42 -5.65 3.36 -2.85
C ALA A 42 -5.62 2.30 -1.74
N PHE A 43 -6.71 2.17 -0.95
CA PHE A 43 -6.82 1.13 0.08
C PHE A 43 -6.95 -0.27 -0.53
N ALA A 44 -7.76 -0.45 -1.56
CA ALA A 44 -7.90 -1.73 -2.26
C ALA A 44 -6.56 -2.19 -2.87
N TYR A 45 -5.69 -1.25 -3.28
CA TYR A 45 -4.33 -1.58 -3.70
C TYR A 45 -3.46 -2.12 -2.54
N VAL A 46 -3.55 -1.54 -1.35
CA VAL A 46 -2.84 -2.01 -0.16
C VAL A 46 -3.28 -3.43 0.20
N GLU A 47 -4.59 -3.68 0.23
CA GLU A 47 -5.15 -5.00 0.53
C GLU A 47 -4.61 -6.07 -0.43
N ARG A 48 -4.75 -5.84 -1.75
CA ARG A 48 -4.19 -6.76 -2.77
C ARG A 48 -2.69 -6.94 -2.66
N SER A 49 -1.95 -5.88 -2.34
CA SER A 49 -0.49 -5.96 -2.16
C SER A 49 -0.11 -6.79 -0.94
N SER A 50 -0.91 -6.74 0.13
CA SER A 50 -0.69 -7.54 1.34
C SER A 50 -0.90 -9.04 1.10
N GLU A 51 -1.90 -9.41 0.29
CA GLU A 51 -2.14 -10.79 -0.14
C GLU A 51 -0.97 -11.34 -0.97
N GLN A 52 -0.38 -10.50 -1.84
CA GLN A 52 0.80 -10.87 -2.62
C GLN A 52 2.05 -11.04 -1.75
N LEU A 53 2.21 -10.21 -0.71
CA LEU A 53 3.33 -10.28 0.23
C LEU A 53 3.21 -11.48 1.17
N SER A 54 2.00 -11.85 1.61
CA SER A 54 1.75 -13.03 2.44
C SER A 54 1.83 -14.36 1.67
N GLY A 55 1.56 -14.33 0.36
CA GLY A 55 1.65 -15.49 -0.54
C GLY A 55 3.06 -15.90 -0.95
N GLN A 56 4.08 -15.05 -0.74
CA GLN A 56 5.49 -15.41 -0.96
C GLN A 56 6.01 -16.30 0.18
N LYS A 57 5.65 -17.59 0.17
CA LYS A 57 6.35 -18.60 0.98
C LYS A 57 7.83 -18.64 0.55
N PRO A 58 8.80 -18.70 1.48
CA PRO A 58 10.19 -18.91 1.14
C PRO A 58 10.34 -20.28 0.45
N ASN A 59 10.96 -20.25 -0.73
CA ASN A 59 11.28 -21.43 -1.51
C ASN A 59 12.42 -22.18 -0.78
N GLU A 60 12.10 -23.16 0.06
CA GLU A 60 13.10 -24.08 0.60
C GLU A 60 13.57 -25.02 -0.52
N LYS A 61 14.84 -24.92 -0.88
CA LYS A 61 15.59 -25.90 -1.68
C LYS A 61 16.46 -26.74 -0.75
#